data_AF-A0A8T7F7L1-F1
#
_entry.id   AF-A0A8T7F7L1-F1
#
_cell.length_a   1.000
_cell.length_b   1.000
_cell.length_c   1.000
_cell.angle_alpha   90.00
_cell.angle_beta   90.00
_cell.angle_gamma   90.00
#
_symmetry.space_group_name_H-M   'P 1'
#
loop_
_entity.id
_entity.type
_entity.pdbx_description
1 polymer ?
#
loop_
_entity_poly.entity_id
_entity_poly.type
_entity_poly.pdbx_seq_one_letter_code
_entity_poly.pdbx_strand_id
1 'polypeptide(L)' 'MSIQGQKSYFIRVTDVQLFNTLYASVESKNMAHHVRTSRNSGYYELHTRNAVLWSDLVLYGQYIAQAQGEFLEAGEIEE' A
#
# COMPACT_ATOMS: atom_id res chain seq x y z
N MET A 1 -3.86 -13.81 -28.55
CA MET A 1 -3.32 -12.64 -27.85
C MET A 1 -3.79 -12.74 -26.41
N SER A 2 -2.94 -13.20 -25.49
CA SER A 2 -3.30 -13.22 -24.07
C SER A 2 -3.40 -11.79 -23.57
N ILE A 3 -4.58 -11.40 -23.11
CA ILE A 3 -4.74 -10.22 -22.28
C ILE A 3 -4.03 -10.60 -20.97
N GLN A 4 -2.78 -10.18 -20.80
CA GLN A 4 -2.13 -10.26 -19.50
C GLN A 4 -2.97 -9.38 -18.57
N GLY A 5 -3.61 -10.00 -17.58
CA GLY A 5 -4.41 -9.32 -16.56
C GLY A 5 -3.60 -8.17 -15.95
N GLN A 6 -4.25 -7.05 -15.73
CA GLN A 6 -3.55 -5.85 -15.30
C GLN A 6 -3.24 -6.03 -13.80
N LYS A 7 -1.97 -6.35 -13.47
CA LYS A 7 -1.59 -6.52 -12.07
C LYS A 7 -1.79 -5.22 -11.28
N SER A 8 -2.43 -5.35 -10.13
CA SER A 8 -2.54 -4.32 -9.10
C SER A 8 -2.01 -4.84 -7.78
N TYR A 9 -1.65 -3.95 -6.89
CA TYR A 9 -0.99 -4.27 -5.63
C TYR A 9 -1.68 -3.53 -4.49
N PHE A 10 -1.78 -4.16 -3.32
CA PHE A 10 -2.35 -3.55 -2.13
C PHE A 10 -1.41 -3.60 -0.94
N ILE A 11 -1.61 -2.64 -0.04
CA ILE A 11 -1.08 -2.63 1.33
C ILE A 11 -2.28 -2.35 2.24
N ARG A 12 -2.49 -3.20 3.24
CA ARG A 12 -3.57 -3.11 4.21
C ARG A 12 -2.99 -2.97 5.61
N VAL A 13 -3.53 -2.04 6.39
CA VAL A 13 -3.12 -1.78 7.78
C VAL A 13 -4.35 -1.51 8.64
N THR A 14 -4.27 -1.87 9.91
CA THR A 14 -5.34 -1.62 10.90
C THR A 14 -5.19 -0.26 11.58
N ASP A 15 -3.94 0.19 11.75
CA ASP A 15 -3.62 1.46 12.38
C ASP A 15 -3.62 2.65 11.39
N VAL A 16 -4.22 3.76 11.84
CA VAL A 16 -4.38 4.97 11.02
C VAL A 16 -3.08 5.77 10.93
N GLN A 17 -2.21 5.72 11.94
CA GLN A 17 -0.94 6.46 11.91
C GLN A 17 0.05 5.80 10.94
N LEU A 18 0.12 4.47 10.93
CA LEU A 18 0.88 3.71 9.95
C LEU A 18 0.36 4.00 8.53
N PHE A 19 -0.98 4.00 8.34
CA PHE A 19 -1.58 4.36 7.06
C PHE A 19 -1.18 5.77 6.59
N ASN A 20 -1.33 6.76 7.46
CA ASN A 20 -0.97 8.15 7.15
C ASN A 20 0.52 8.30 6.82
N THR A 21 1.38 7.55 7.51
CA THR A 21 2.83 7.56 7.26
C THR A 21 3.17 6.99 5.88
N LEU A 22 2.52 5.88 5.49
CA LEU A 22 2.65 5.33 4.14
C LEU A 22 2.16 6.31 3.08
N TYR A 23 1.01 6.94 3.31
CA TYR A 23 0.46 7.92 2.37
C TYR A 23 1.33 9.17 2.24
N ALA A 24 1.87 9.69 3.34
CA ALA A 24 2.83 10.80 3.31
C ALA A 24 4.10 10.47 2.51
N SER A 25 4.58 9.22 2.57
CA SER A 25 5.69 8.74 1.74
C SER A 25 5.35 8.80 0.24
N VAL A 26 4.14 8.42 -0.13
CA VAL A 26 3.63 8.54 -1.51
C VAL A 26 3.59 10.01 -1.96
N GLU A 27 3.08 10.91 -1.12
CA GLU A 27 3.01 12.34 -1.41
C GLU A 27 4.41 12.94 -1.58
N SER A 28 5.36 12.59 -0.70
CA SER A 28 6.75 13.05 -0.80
C SER A 28 7.45 12.64 -2.10
N LYS A 29 7.03 11.51 -2.70
CA LYS A 29 7.52 11.02 -3.99
C LYS A 29 6.74 11.60 -5.18
N ASN A 30 5.76 12.49 -4.96
CA ASN A 30 4.81 12.99 -5.96
C ASN A 30 4.03 11.86 -6.68
N MET A 31 3.75 10.75 -5.99
CA MET A 31 3.10 9.58 -6.58
C MET A 31 1.63 9.41 -6.16
N ALA A 32 1.01 10.43 -5.59
CA ALA A 32 -0.38 10.37 -5.13
C ALA A 32 -1.36 9.98 -6.24
N HIS A 33 -1.09 10.40 -7.49
CA HIS A 33 -1.91 10.03 -8.65
C HIS A 33 -1.80 8.55 -9.08
N HIS A 34 -0.81 7.83 -8.56
CA HIS A 34 -0.60 6.40 -8.83
C HIS A 34 -1.24 5.49 -7.78
N VAL A 35 -1.79 6.05 -6.71
CA VAL A 35 -2.39 5.29 -5.62
C VAL A 35 -3.88 5.56 -5.50
N ARG A 36 -4.63 4.56 -5.06
CA ARG A 36 -6.02 4.71 -4.58
C ARG A 36 -6.07 4.26 -3.14
N THR A 37 -6.82 4.97 -2.32
CA THR A 37 -7.00 4.62 -0.92
C THR A 37 -8.44 4.18 -0.68
N SER A 38 -8.63 3.21 0.19
CA SER A 38 -9.95 2.78 0.65
C SER A 38 -9.94 2.61 2.17
N ARG A 39 -11.12 2.76 2.77
CA ARG A 39 -11.34 2.52 4.20
C ARG A 39 -12.51 1.56 4.34
N ASN A 40 -12.25 0.43 4.96
CA ASN A 40 -13.28 -0.56 5.29
C ASN A 40 -13.39 -0.67 6.82
N SER A 41 -14.47 -1.29 7.30
CA SER A 41 -14.69 -1.51 8.74
C SER A 41 -13.59 -2.39 9.35
N GLY A 42 -12.54 -1.76 9.86
CA GLY A 42 -11.42 -2.41 10.56
C GLY A 42 -10.05 -2.25 9.91
N TYR A 43 -9.93 -1.69 8.70
CA TYR A 43 -8.63 -1.49 8.06
C TYR A 43 -8.65 -0.39 6.99
N TYR A 44 -7.46 0.09 6.66
CA TYR A 44 -7.17 1.03 5.58
C TYR A 44 -6.38 0.30 4.50
N GLU A 45 -6.67 0.58 3.23
CA GLU A 45 -5.89 0.04 2.12
C GLU A 45 -5.34 1.12 1.23
N LEU A 46 -4.15 0.85 0.71
CA LEU A 46 -3.51 1.58 -0.37
C LEU A 46 -3.34 0.62 -1.54
N HIS A 47 -3.86 1.01 -2.70
CA HIS A 47 -3.79 0.27 -3.94
C HIS A 47 -2.92 1.01 -4.96
N THR A 48 -2.09 0.31 -5.70
CA THR A 48 -1.27 0.89 -6.78
C THR A 48 -1.08 -0.10 -7.92
N ARG A 49 -0.84 0.40 -9.12
CA ARG A 49 -0.41 -0.42 -10.27
C ARG A 49 1.11 -0.36 -10.48
N ASN A 50 1.81 0.38 -9.63
CA ASN A 50 3.26 0.54 -9.72
C ASN A 50 3.95 -0.42 -8.73
N ALA A 51 4.53 -1.49 -9.26
CA ALA A 51 5.22 -2.51 -8.48
C ALA A 51 6.41 -1.97 -7.68
N VAL A 52 7.16 -1.02 -8.24
CA VAL A 52 8.33 -0.41 -7.58
C VAL A 52 7.88 0.41 -6.38
N LEU A 53 6.87 1.27 -6.57
CA LEU A 53 6.29 2.04 -5.48
C LEU A 53 5.70 1.13 -4.40
N TRP A 54 5.00 0.07 -4.78
CA TRP A 54 4.45 -0.89 -3.83
C TRP A 54 5.56 -1.54 -3.00
N SER A 55 6.62 -2.05 -3.64
CA SER A 55 7.72 -2.71 -2.94
C SER A 55 8.42 -1.79 -1.94
N ASP A 56 8.68 -0.53 -2.34
CA ASP A 56 9.22 0.51 -1.45
C ASP A 56 8.33 0.73 -0.21
N LEU A 57 7.02 0.88 -0.43
CA LEU A 57 6.06 1.14 0.64
C LEU A 57 5.86 -0.05 1.57
N VAL A 58 5.89 -1.28 1.05
CA VAL A 58 5.80 -2.49 1.87
C VAL A 58 7.01 -2.58 2.80
N LEU A 59 8.23 -2.42 2.27
CA LEU A 59 9.45 -2.46 3.08
C LEU A 59 9.45 -1.37 4.16
N TYR A 60 9.08 -0.14 3.77
CA TYR A 60 9.00 0.98 4.71
C TYR A 60 7.92 0.75 5.78
N GLY A 61 6.75 0.28 5.37
CA GLY A 61 5.64 -0.02 6.27
C GLY A 61 5.95 -1.15 7.25
N GLN A 62 6.60 -2.23 6.79
CA GLN A 62 7.00 -3.35 7.64
C GLN A 62 7.98 -2.91 8.74
N TYR A 63 8.92 -2.02 8.40
CA TYR A 63 9.85 -1.47 9.39
C TYR A 63 9.12 -0.70 10.50
N ILE A 64 8.16 0.15 10.14
CA ILE A 64 7.38 0.92 11.11
C ILE A 64 6.45 0.01 11.91
N ALA A 65 5.75 -0.90 11.23
CA ALA A 65 4.83 -1.83 11.85
C ALA A 65 5.53 -2.69 12.90
N GLN A 66 6.73 -3.22 12.58
CA GLN A 66 7.54 -3.97 13.52
C GLN A 66 7.95 -3.14 14.75
N ALA A 67 8.33 -1.88 14.56
CA ALA A 67 8.72 -1.00 15.67
C ALA A 67 7.55 -0.63 16.59
N GLN A 68 6.33 -0.59 16.05
CA GLN A 68 5.12 -0.21 16.79
C GLN A 68 4.31 -1.41 17.30
N GLY A 69 4.64 -2.63 16.87
CA GLY A 69 3.85 -3.83 17.16
C GLY A 69 2.54 -3.88 16.38
N GLU A 70 2.49 -3.21 15.22
CA GLU A 70 1.31 -3.10 14.37
C GLU A 70 1.29 -4.14 13.25
N PHE A 71 0.10 -4.36 12.69
CA PHE A 71 -0.11 -5.29 11.58
C PHE A 71 -0.10 -4.59 10.22
N LEU A 72 0.62 -5.20 9.26
CA LEU A 72 0.62 -4.82 7.86
C LEU A 72 0.52 -6.08 6.99
N GLU A 73 -0.44 -6.09 6.07
CA GLU A 73 -0.63 -7.10 5.04
C GLU A 73 -0.40 -6.46 3.67
N ALA A 74 0.21 -7.18 2.73
CA ALA A 74 0.41 -6.69 1.38
C ALA A 74 0.36 -7.85 0.39
N GLY A 75 -0.10 -7.59 -0.84
CA GLY A 75 -0.19 -8.61 -1.86
C GLY A 75 -0.44 -8.08 -3.28
N GLU A 76 -0.41 -9.00 -4.23
CA GLU A 76 -0.72 -8.76 -5.65
C GLU A 76 -2.16 -9.23 -5.95
N ILE A 77 -2.85 -8.52 -6.85
CA ILE A 77 -4.18 -8.83 -7.35
C ILE A 77 -4.09 -8.83 -8.88
N GLU A 78 -4.54 -9.91 -9.52
CA GLU A 78 -4.75 -9.93 -10.97
C GLU A 78 -6.15 -9.38 -11.29
N GLU A 79 -6.22 -8.22 -11.96
CA GLU A 79 -7.46 -7.63 -12.49
C GLU A 79 -7.78 -8.11 -13.91
#